data_AF-A0A8S3JWW8-F1
#
_entry.id   AF-A0A8S3JWW8-F1
#
_cell.length_a   1.000
_cell.length_b   1.000
_cell.length_c   1.000
_cell.angle_alpha   90.00
_cell.angle_beta   90.00
_cell.angle_gamma   90.00
#
_symmetry.space_group_name_H-M   'P 1'
#
loop_
_entity.id
_entity.type
_entity.pdbx_description
1 polymer ?
#
loop_
_entity_poly.entity_id
_entity_poly.type
_entity_poly.pdbx_seq_one_letter_code
_entity_poly.pdbx_strand_id
1 'polypeptide(L)'
;MINAFGLNGMGSQAAELYREMPNNLRDHVSQICVLNACSHAGLLHEARTIFNEISLKTESIITTMVDCLSRLFMFDEAQKLIEDYE
;
A
#
# COMPACT_ATOMS: atom_id res chain seq x y z
N MET A 1 -10.56 8.20 7.10
CA MET A 1 -10.72 7.03 7.99
C MET A 1 -9.56 6.04 7.84
N ILE A 2 -9.25 5.55 6.63
CA ILE A 2 -8.08 4.67 6.37
C ILE A 2 -6.79 5.22 6.98
N ASN A 3 -6.46 6.49 6.69
CA ASN A 3 -5.27 7.14 7.25
C ASN A 3 -5.26 7.17 8.78
N ALA A 4 -6.42 7.39 9.41
CA ALA A 4 -6.53 7.43 10.86
C ALA A 4 -6.26 6.05 11.47
N PHE A 5 -6.78 4.97 10.86
CA PHE A 5 -6.44 3.61 11.29
C PHE A 5 -4.94 3.33 11.12
N GLY A 6 -4.35 3.70 9.98
CA GLY A 6 -2.90 3.55 9.75
C GLY A 6 -2.04 4.23 10.80
N LEU A 7 -2.35 5.49 11.15
CA LEU A 7 -1.62 6.25 12.17
C LEU A 7 -1.74 5.67 13.59
N ASN A 8 -2.76 4.85 13.85
CA ASN A 8 -2.97 4.19 15.14
C ASN A 8 -2.50 2.72 15.15
N GLY A 9 -1.74 2.29 14.15
CA GLY A 9 -1.25 0.90 14.04
C GLY A 9 -2.34 -0.12 13.70
N MET A 10 -3.53 0.34 13.33
CA MET A 10 -4.70 -0.49 12.99
C MET A 10 -4.72 -0.83 11.49
N GLY A 11 -3.59 -1.33 10.98
CA GLY A 11 -3.41 -1.60 9.54
C GLY A 11 -4.43 -2.58 8.97
N SER A 12 -4.80 -3.62 9.74
CA SER A 12 -5.79 -4.61 9.29
C SER A 12 -7.17 -3.98 9.10
N GLN A 13 -7.61 -3.12 10.03
CA GLN A 13 -8.87 -2.38 9.90
C GLN A 13 -8.83 -1.38 8.74
N ALA A 14 -7.67 -0.76 8.48
CA ALA A 14 -7.49 0.11 7.33
C ALA A 14 -7.66 -0.67 6.01
N ALA A 15 -7.08 -1.87 5.92
CA ALA A 15 -7.18 -2.74 4.75
C ALA A 15 -8.60 -3.30 4.55
N GLU A 16 -9.26 -3.71 5.63
CA GLU A 16 -10.67 -4.16 5.60
C GLU A 16 -11.58 -3.05 5.08
N LEU A 17 -11.50 -1.85 5.67
CA LEU A 17 -12.30 -0.70 5.23
C LEU A 17 -12.04 -0.37 3.76
N TYR A 18 -10.78 -0.40 3.31
CA TYR A 18 -10.45 -0.17 1.90
C TYR A 18 -11.09 -1.21 0.97
N ARG A 19 -11.15 -2.49 1.37
CA ARG A 19 -11.79 -3.56 0.59
C ARG A 19 -13.32 -3.44 0.56
N GLU A 20 -13.92 -2.87 1.60
CA GLU A 20 -15.36 -2.59 1.62
C GLU A 20 -15.75 -1.39 0.74
N MET A 21 -14.80 -0.51 0.43
CA MET A 21 -15.07 0.63 -0.45
C MET A 21 -15.42 0.16 -1.88
N PRO A 22 -16.48 0.73 -2.51
CA PRO A 22 -16.77 0.51 -3.92
C PRO A 22 -15.55 0.85 -4.80
N ASN A 23 -15.26 0.01 -5.79
CA ASN A 23 -14.08 0.17 -6.64
C ASN A 23 -14.00 1.55 -7.33
N ASN A 24 -15.14 2.14 -7.69
CA ASN A 24 -15.20 3.47 -8.32
C ASN A 24 -14.93 4.64 -7.36
N LEU A 25 -14.87 4.39 -6.05
CA LEU A 25 -14.53 5.38 -5.02
C LEU A 25 -13.10 5.20 -4.47
N ARG A 26 -12.39 4.15 -4.89
CA ARG A 26 -10.99 3.93 -4.53
C ARG A 26 -10.12 4.81 -5.42
N ASP A 27 -9.71 5.95 -4.89
CA ASP A 27 -8.82 6.89 -5.55
C ASP A 27 -7.35 6.72 -5.14
N HIS A 28 -6.47 7.49 -5.77
CA HIS A 28 -5.03 7.50 -5.47
C HIS A 28 -4.70 7.77 -4.00
N VAL A 29 -5.48 8.61 -3.31
CA VAL A 29 -5.25 8.92 -1.89
C VAL A 29 -5.56 7.70 -1.03
N SER A 30 -6.71 7.07 -1.23
CA SER A 30 -7.12 5.88 -0.47
C SER A 30 -6.12 4.72 -0.65
N GLN A 31 -5.58 4.55 -1.86
CA GLN A 31 -4.55 3.57 -2.21
C GLN A 31 -3.24 3.81 -1.46
N ILE A 32 -2.72 5.04 -1.48
CA ILE A 32 -1.50 5.40 -0.73
C ILE A 32 -1.71 5.22 0.77
N CYS A 33 -2.84 5.69 1.31
CA CYS A 33 -3.15 5.57 2.72
C CYS A 33 -3.20 4.11 3.19
N VAL A 34 -3.80 3.20 2.41
CA VAL A 34 -3.89 1.80 2.82
C VAL A 34 -2.55 1.08 2.70
N LEU A 35 -1.72 1.40 1.70
CA LEU A 35 -0.36 0.87 1.59
C LEU A 35 0.52 1.32 2.75
N ASN A 36 0.47 2.60 3.12
CA ASN A 36 1.17 3.12 4.30
C ASN A 36 0.68 2.47 5.60
N ALA A 37 -0.63 2.26 5.73
CA ALA A 37 -1.19 1.57 6.88
C ALA A 37 -0.68 0.12 6.99
N CYS A 38 -0.59 -0.60 5.87
CA CYS A 38 -0.02 -1.96 5.83
C CYS A 38 1.48 -1.96 6.17
N SER A 39 2.23 -1.01 5.60
CA SER A 39 3.66 -0.81 5.88
C SER A 39 3.93 -0.63 7.38
N HIS A 40 3.21 0.30 8.03
CA HIS A 40 3.38 0.57 9.47
C HIS A 40 2.94 -0.59 10.37
N ALA A 41 1.99 -1.41 9.92
CA ALA A 41 1.48 -2.55 10.68
C ALA A 41 2.21 -3.88 10.40
N GLY A 42 3.21 -3.92 9.51
CA GLY A 42 3.91 -5.17 9.18
C GLY A 42 3.14 -6.09 8.23
N LEU A 43 2.11 -5.59 7.54
CA LEU A 43 1.16 -6.39 6.75
C LEU A 43 1.61 -6.52 5.29
N LEU A 44 2.70 -7.24 5.08
CA LEU A 44 3.34 -7.41 3.77
C LEU A 44 2.41 -8.05 2.74
N HIS A 45 1.67 -9.09 3.14
CA HIS A 45 0.80 -9.83 2.23
C HIS A 45 -0.35 -8.94 1.73
N GLU A 46 -0.98 -8.20 2.65
CA GLU A 46 -2.05 -7.26 2.36
C GLU A 46 -1.58 -6.13 1.45
N ALA A 47 -0.40 -5.56 1.73
CA ALA A 47 0.20 -4.52 0.89
C ALA A 47 0.38 -4.99 -0.55
N ARG A 48 0.93 -6.20 -0.76
CA ARG A 48 1.12 -6.79 -2.10
C ARG A 48 -0.22 -7.03 -2.81
N THR A 49 -1.19 -7.62 -2.12
CA THR A 49 -2.51 -7.89 -2.70
C THR A 49 -3.16 -6.60 -3.17
N ILE A 50 -3.17 -5.57 -2.31
CA ILE A 50 -3.75 -4.26 -2.66
C ILE A 50 -2.99 -3.61 -3.82
N PHE A 51 -1.65 -3.60 -3.77
CA PHE A 51 -0.83 -3.03 -4.85
C PHE A 51 -1.11 -3.70 -6.20
N ASN A 52 -1.33 -5.01 -6.22
CA ASN A 52 -1.67 -5.76 -7.42
C ASN A 52 -3.08 -5.46 -7.95
N GLU A 53 -4.02 -5.10 -7.09
CA GLU A 53 -5.38 -4.67 -7.48
C GLU A 53 -5.41 -3.27 -8.12
N ILE A 54 -4.40 -2.43 -7.87
CA ILE A 54 -4.32 -1.08 -8.45
C ILE A 54 -4.00 -1.20 -9.94
N SER A 55 -4.96 -0.78 -10.77
CA SER A 55 -4.85 -0.80 -12.24
C SER A 55 -3.83 0.19 -12.78
N LEU A 56 -3.86 1.44 -12.31
CA LEU A 56 -2.91 2.49 -12.69
C LEU A 56 -1.99 2.82 -11.52
N LYS A 57 -0.76 2.32 -11.58
CA LYS A 57 0.28 2.58 -10.58
C LYS A 57 1.02 3.85 -10.96
N THR A 58 0.63 4.97 -10.34
CA THR A 58 1.34 6.25 -10.49
C THR A 58 2.70 6.21 -9.78
N GLU A 59 3.59 7.14 -10.11
CA GLU A 59 4.88 7.31 -9.43
C GLU A 59 4.73 7.34 -7.89
N SER A 60 3.73 8.07 -7.39
CA SER A 60 3.41 8.15 -5.96
C SER A 60 3.03 6.80 -5.34
N ILE A 61 2.34 5.93 -6.08
CA ILE A 61 1.95 4.59 -5.62
C ILE A 61 3.17 3.66 -5.64
N ILE A 62 4.01 3.76 -6.67
CA ILE A 62 5.24 2.96 -6.80
C ILE A 62 6.23 3.31 -5.69
N THR A 63 6.53 4.59 -5.50
CA THR A 63 7.40 5.07 -4.41
C THR A 63 6.87 4.69 -3.03
N THR A 64 5.55 4.73 -2.82
CA THR A 64 4.92 4.24 -1.58
C THR A 64 5.14 2.74 -1.39
N MET A 65 5.03 1.93 -2.44
CA MET A 65 5.29 0.50 -2.37
C MET A 65 6.78 0.18 -2.14
N VAL A 66 7.69 0.96 -2.72
CA VAL A 66 9.13 0.85 -2.46
C VAL A 66 9.46 1.16 -0.99
N ASP A 67 8.90 2.22 -0.41
CA ASP A 67 9.05 2.52 1.03
C ASP A 67 8.49 1.38 1.89
N CYS A 68 7.31 0.87 1.54
CA CYS A 68 6.67 -0.28 2.21
C CYS A 68 7.58 -1.51 2.22
N LEU A 69 8.08 -1.95 1.06
CA LEU A 69 8.97 -3.10 0.94
C LEU A 69 10.27 -2.88 1.73
N SER A 70 10.84 -1.67 1.66
CA SER A 70 12.08 -1.32 2.36
C SER A 70 11.93 -1.41 3.88
N ARG A 71 10.82 -0.91 4.44
CA ARG A 71 10.52 -1.00 5.89
C ARG A 71 10.27 -2.43 6.36
N LEU A 72 9.81 -3.29 5.46
CA LEU A 72 9.54 -4.70 5.70
C LEU A 72 10.72 -5.61 5.33
N PHE A 73 11.90 -5.02 5.09
CA PHE A 73 13.15 -5.72 4.77
C PHE A 73 13.08 -6.57 3.49
N MET A 74 12.18 -6.24 2.57
CA MET A 74 12.02 -6.87 1.26
C MET A 74 12.85 -6.13 0.21
N PHE A 75 14.17 -6.03 0.44
CA PHE A 75 15.07 -5.20 -0.37
C PHE A 75 15.18 -5.65 -1.82
N ASP A 76 15.24 -6.95 -2.08
CA ASP A 76 15.33 -7.49 -3.44
C ASP A 76 14.08 -7.12 -4.26
N GLU A 77 12.90 -7.16 -3.64
CA GLU A 77 11.65 -6.74 -4.29
C GLU A 77 11.56 -5.23 -4.47
N ALA A 78 12.04 -4.45 -3.50
CA ALA A 78 12.10 -3.00 -3.61
C ALA A 78 13.01 -2.58 -4.77
N GLN A 79 14.20 -3.20 -4.87
CA GLN A 79 15.14 -2.95 -5.97
C GLN A 79 14.53 -3.35 -7.31
N LYS A 80 13.95 -4.54 -7.42
CA LYS A 80 13.30 -4.98 -8.65
C LYS A 80 12.18 -4.03 -9.09
N LEU A 81 11.37 -3.54 -8.14
CA LEU A 81 10.29 -2.61 -8.46
C LEU A 81 10.81 -1.26 -8.99
N ILE A 82 11.98 -0.81 -8.55
CA ILE A 82 12.66 0.38 -9.09
C ILE A 82 13.14 0.09 -10.52
N GLU A 83 13.82 -1.04 -10.72
CA GLU A 83 14.34 -1.45 -12.03
C GLU A 83 13.23 -1.65 -13.09
N ASP A 84 12.07 -2.18 -12.68
CA ASP A 84 10.91 -2.37 -13.56
C ASP A 84 10.20 -1.04 -13.90
N TYR A 85 10.46 0.04 -13.14
CA TYR A 85 9.82 1.35 -13.31
C TYR A 85 10.65 2.35 -14.13
N GLU A 86 11.98 2.28 -14.06
CA GLU A 86 12.92 3.12 -14.83
C GLU A 86 12.99 2.75 -16.32
#